data_AF-A0A432QF88-F1
#
_entry.id   AF-A0A432QF88-F1
#
_cell.length_a   1.000
_cell.length_b   1.000
_cell.length_c   1.000
_cell.angle_alpha   90.00
_cell.angle_beta   90.00
_cell.angle_gamma   90.00
#
_symmetry.space_group_name_H-M   'P 1'
#
loop_
_entity.id
_entity.type
_entity.pdbx_description
1 polymer ?
#
loop_
_entity_poly.entity_id
_entity_poly.type
_entity_poly.pdbx_seq_one_letter_code
_entity_poly.pdbx_strand_id
1 'polypeptide(L)'
;MARIGILTCSNATQELGCSSVSCLADFRKRKGAFARYPEDEKLTLVGIINCPGCPTLTGADKLLQRIRALTEFHIDAIHFTYCLKSLCPFKEQYKKALEEAFPEIRIILGTHEEHITPEEFRQRVKKLFRQPRLSMPDVILGKD
;
A
#
# COMPACT_ATOMS: atom_id res chain seq x y z
N MET A 1 -16.93 -12.84 -8.17
CA MET A 1 -15.93 -13.08 -7.10
C MET A 1 -14.81 -12.11 -7.39
N ALA A 2 -14.46 -11.25 -6.44
CA ALA A 2 -13.41 -10.26 -6.61
C ALA A 2 -12.11 -10.75 -5.98
N ARG A 3 -11.08 -10.94 -6.80
CA ARG A 3 -9.72 -11.35 -6.45
C ARG A 3 -8.86 -10.11 -6.25
N ILE A 4 -8.50 -9.85 -5.01
CA ILE A 4 -7.91 -8.58 -4.59
C ILE A 4 -6.41 -8.75 -4.33
N GLY A 5 -5.62 -7.91 -4.98
CA GLY A 5 -4.25 -7.59 -4.61
C GLY A 5 -4.20 -6.32 -3.76
N ILE A 6 -3.28 -6.25 -2.80
CA ILE A 6 -3.03 -5.02 -2.02
C ILE A 6 -1.58 -4.56 -2.24
N LEU A 7 -1.42 -3.31 -2.66
CA LEU A 7 -0.12 -2.63 -2.74
C LEU A 7 0.11 -1.79 -1.46
N THR A 8 1.13 -2.15 -0.70
CA THR A 8 1.56 -1.50 0.55
C THR A 8 2.76 -0.59 0.32
N CYS A 9 2.96 0.41 1.19
CA CYS A 9 4.18 1.23 1.18
C CYS A 9 5.33 0.50 1.88
N SER A 10 6.47 0.30 1.21
CA SER A 10 7.66 -0.33 1.83
C SER A 10 8.15 0.45 3.05
N ASN A 11 8.13 1.78 3.05
CA ASN A 11 8.57 2.55 4.23
C ASN A 11 7.61 2.32 5.42
N ALA A 12 6.29 2.28 5.18
CA ALA A 12 5.34 1.98 6.24
C ALA A 12 5.50 0.55 6.79
N THR A 13 5.70 -0.46 5.92
CA THR A 13 5.75 -1.86 6.35
C THR A 13 7.13 -2.30 6.82
N GLN A 14 8.20 -1.98 6.09
CA GLN A 14 9.56 -2.46 6.37
C GLN A 14 10.37 -1.54 7.31
N GLU A 15 10.11 -0.23 7.30
CA GLU A 15 10.78 0.70 8.23
C GLU A 15 9.99 0.82 9.53
N LEU A 16 8.68 1.09 9.44
CA LEU A 16 7.83 1.29 10.63
C LEU A 16 7.18 0.01 11.17
N GLY A 17 7.32 -1.13 10.50
CA GLY A 17 6.73 -2.39 10.95
C GLY A 17 5.20 -2.45 10.84
N CYS A 18 4.58 -1.67 9.94
CA CYS A 18 3.13 -1.72 9.76
C CYS A 18 2.67 -3.12 9.36
N SER A 19 1.81 -3.72 10.18
CA SER A 19 1.24 -5.05 9.99
C SER A 19 0.09 -5.12 8.97
N SER A 20 -0.27 -3.99 8.36
CA SER A 20 -1.46 -3.86 7.48
C SER A 20 -2.78 -4.25 8.16
N VAL A 21 -2.82 -4.34 9.50
CA VAL A 21 -3.98 -4.86 10.24
C VAL A 21 -5.26 -4.09 9.96
N SER A 22 -5.21 -2.76 9.90
CA SER A 22 -6.38 -1.92 9.60
C SER A 22 -6.87 -2.13 8.17
N CYS A 23 -5.95 -2.25 7.20
CA CYS A 23 -6.31 -2.55 5.81
C CYS A 23 -7.02 -3.90 5.70
N LEU A 24 -6.51 -4.92 6.40
CA LEU A 24 -7.06 -6.27 6.40
C LEU A 24 -8.36 -6.38 7.21
N ALA A 25 -8.52 -5.59 8.26
CA ALA A 25 -9.76 -5.53 9.04
C ALA A 25 -10.90 -5.00 8.17
N ASP A 26 -10.66 -3.93 7.41
CA ASP A 26 -11.68 -3.34 6.55
C ASP A 26 -11.90 -4.12 5.26
N PHE A 27 -10.88 -4.83 4.75
CA PHE A 27 -11.09 -5.85 3.72
C PHE A 27 -12.11 -6.90 4.18
N ARG A 28 -11.91 -7.47 5.38
CA ARG A 28 -12.81 -8.50 5.95
C ARG A 28 -14.21 -7.96 6.24
N LYS A 29 -14.29 -6.72 6.73
CA LYS A 29 -15.56 -6.05 7.07
C LYS A 29 -16.22 -5.35 5.88
N ARG A 30 -15.61 -5.37 4.69
CA ARG A 30 -16.05 -4.63 3.49
C ARG A 30 -16.28 -3.14 3.73
N LYS A 31 -15.35 -2.51 4.45
CA LYS A 31 -15.39 -1.08 4.79
C LYS A 31 -14.41 -0.26 3.95
N GLY A 32 -14.53 1.06 4.02
CA GLY A 32 -13.68 1.98 3.28
C GLY A 32 -13.77 1.74 1.77
N ALA A 33 -12.62 1.57 1.11
CA ALA A 33 -12.58 1.33 -0.33
C ALA A 33 -13.18 -0.03 -0.75
N PHE A 34 -13.33 -0.97 0.18
CA PHE A 34 -13.91 -2.29 -0.11
C PHE A 34 -15.45 -2.30 -0.09
N ALA A 35 -16.10 -1.24 0.39
CA ALA A 35 -17.56 -1.10 0.36
C ALA A 35 -18.13 -1.01 -1.08
N ARG A 36 -17.25 -0.81 -2.07
CA ARG A 36 -17.62 -0.74 -3.49
C ARG A 36 -17.99 -2.08 -4.10
N TYR A 37 -17.61 -3.18 -3.46
CA TYR A 37 -17.89 -4.51 -3.97
C TYR A 37 -19.25 -4.99 -3.45
N PRO A 38 -20.12 -5.58 -4.31
CA PRO A 38 -21.41 -6.10 -3.90
C PRO A 38 -21.32 -7.06 -2.71
N GLU A 39 -22.29 -7.01 -1.80
CA GLU A 39 -22.27 -7.85 -0.58
C GLU A 39 -22.30 -9.35 -0.90
N ASP A 40 -23.04 -9.72 -1.94
CA ASP A 40 -23.18 -11.09 -2.46
C ASP A 40 -21.94 -11.57 -3.23
N GLU A 41 -21.07 -10.66 -3.67
CA GLU A 41 -19.83 -11.02 -4.34
C GLU A 41 -18.76 -11.45 -3.34
N LYS A 42 -18.29 -12.71 -3.40
CA LYS A 42 -17.13 -13.17 -2.60
C LYS A 42 -15.88 -12.33 -2.86
N LEU A 43 -15.32 -11.73 -1.80
CA LEU A 43 -14.01 -11.06 -1.80
C LEU A 43 -12.91 -12.01 -1.35
N THR A 44 -11.86 -12.16 -2.18
CA THR A 44 -10.72 -13.05 -1.91
C THR A 44 -9.42 -12.25 -1.98
N LEU A 45 -8.66 -12.23 -0.88
CA LEU A 45 -7.32 -11.66 -0.87
C LEU A 45 -6.37 -12.67 -1.54
N VAL A 46 -5.78 -12.28 -2.66
CA VAL A 46 -4.80 -13.12 -3.39
C VAL A 46 -3.40 -12.88 -2.86
N GLY A 47 -3.05 -11.63 -2.56
CA GLY A 47 -1.74 -11.31 -2.03
C GLY A 47 -1.55 -9.85 -1.66
N ILE A 48 -0.48 -9.61 -0.93
CA ILE A 48 -0.03 -8.28 -0.52
C ILE A 48 1.41 -8.12 -1.01
N ILE A 49 1.71 -6.99 -1.63
CA ILE A 49 3.05 -6.69 -2.14
C ILE A 49 3.42 -5.25 -1.79
N ASN A 50 4.70 -5.04 -1.44
CA ASN A 50 5.19 -3.70 -1.14
C ASN A 50 5.67 -2.97 -2.40
N CYS A 51 5.40 -1.67 -2.47
CA CYS A 51 6.00 -0.77 -3.46
C CYS A 51 7.54 -0.81 -3.37
N PRO A 52 8.29 -0.36 -4.39
CA PRO A 52 9.75 -0.46 -4.40
C PRO A 52 10.51 0.35 -3.32
N GLY A 53 9.83 1.16 -2.50
CA GLY A 53 10.43 2.02 -1.45
C GLY A 53 10.94 3.36 -1.98
N CYS A 54 11.02 4.38 -1.13
CA CYS A 54 11.56 5.69 -1.53
C CYS A 54 13.11 5.70 -1.43
N PRO A 55 13.83 6.53 -2.21
CA PRO A 55 13.35 7.47 -3.22
C PRO A 55 13.34 6.80 -4.60
N THR A 56 12.20 6.31 -5.05
CA THR A 56 12.02 5.70 -6.39
C THR A 56 11.96 6.77 -7.49
N LEU A 57 13.01 7.59 -7.57
CA LEU A 57 13.32 8.47 -8.69
C LEU A 57 13.57 7.69 -10.00
N THR A 58 13.80 6.37 -9.92
CA THR A 58 14.15 5.51 -11.07
C THR A 58 12.95 4.89 -11.81
N GLY A 59 11.76 5.47 -11.70
CA GLY A 59 10.63 5.15 -12.59
C GLY A 59 9.69 4.03 -12.13
N ALA A 60 8.50 3.99 -12.75
CA ALA A 60 7.46 3.01 -12.46
C ALA A 60 7.86 1.57 -12.84
N ASP A 61 8.91 1.38 -13.64
CA ASP A 61 9.33 0.06 -14.15
C ASP A 61 9.60 -0.96 -13.03
N LYS A 62 10.26 -0.54 -11.96
CA LYS A 62 10.53 -1.42 -10.81
C LYS A 62 9.23 -1.82 -10.08
N LEU A 63 8.24 -0.93 -10.05
CA LEU A 63 6.91 -1.27 -9.54
C LEU A 63 6.22 -2.26 -10.47
N LEU A 64 6.25 -2.02 -11.79
CA LEU A 64 5.64 -2.91 -12.78
C LEU A 64 6.21 -4.33 -12.69
N GLN A 65 7.54 -4.47 -12.65
CA GLN A 65 8.19 -5.77 -12.50
C GLN A 65 7.75 -6.50 -11.22
N ARG A 66 7.61 -5.79 -10.10
CA ARG A 66 7.11 -6.40 -8.84
C ARG A 66 5.66 -6.81 -8.94
N ILE A 67 4.80 -5.94 -9.49
CA ILE A 67 3.36 -6.21 -9.58
C ILE A 67 3.06 -7.41 -10.50
N ARG A 68 3.88 -7.67 -11.54
CA ARG A 68 3.71 -8.84 -12.42
C ARG A 68 3.54 -10.15 -11.66
N ALA A 69 4.33 -10.35 -10.60
CA ALA A 69 4.23 -11.54 -9.75
C ALA A 69 2.85 -11.68 -9.08
N LEU A 70 2.15 -10.59 -8.81
CA LEU A 70 0.78 -10.62 -8.28
C LEU A 70 -0.26 -10.80 -9.39
N THR A 71 -0.05 -10.20 -10.57
CA THR A 71 -0.99 -10.29 -11.70
C THR A 71 -1.07 -11.69 -12.30
N GLU A 72 0.01 -12.47 -12.23
CA GLU A 72 0.04 -13.88 -12.65
C GLU A 72 -0.96 -14.76 -11.88
N PHE A 73 -1.40 -14.33 -10.69
CA PHE A 73 -2.44 -15.01 -9.92
C PHE A 73 -3.86 -14.51 -10.24
N HIS A 74 -4.08 -13.96 -11.43
CA HIS A 74 -5.39 -13.54 -11.95
C HIS A 74 -6.16 -12.63 -10.96
N ILE A 75 -5.55 -11.54 -10.51
CA ILE A 75 -6.24 -10.55 -9.67
C ILE A 75 -7.15 -9.67 -10.53
N ASP A 76 -8.32 -9.30 -10.00
CA ASP A 76 -9.27 -8.41 -10.67
C ASP A 76 -9.04 -6.93 -10.31
N ALA A 77 -8.42 -6.69 -9.15
CA ALA A 77 -8.16 -5.34 -8.67
C ALA A 77 -6.92 -5.27 -7.77
N ILE A 78 -6.22 -4.13 -7.84
CA ILE A 78 -5.16 -3.75 -6.93
C ILE A 78 -5.62 -2.56 -6.10
N HIS A 79 -5.66 -2.74 -4.78
CA HIS A 79 -5.90 -1.66 -3.84
C HIS A 79 -4.60 -1.06 -3.34
N PHE A 80 -4.43 0.24 -3.51
CA PHE A 80 -3.35 0.98 -2.86
C PHE A 80 -3.76 1.24 -1.42
N THR A 81 -2.91 0.87 -0.48
CA THR A 81 -3.14 1.17 0.94
C THR A 81 -3.40 2.64 1.22
N TYR A 82 -4.11 2.93 2.31
CA TYR A 82 -4.42 4.32 2.70
C TYR A 82 -3.15 5.15 2.90
N CYS A 83 -2.07 4.55 3.42
CA CYS A 83 -0.79 5.25 3.55
C CYS A 83 -0.18 5.63 2.19
N LEU A 84 -0.32 4.80 1.13
CA LEU A 84 0.07 5.19 -0.22
C LEU A 84 -0.84 6.31 -0.75
N LYS A 85 -2.16 6.18 -0.58
CA LYS A 85 -3.13 7.20 -0.99
C LYS A 85 -2.82 8.57 -0.36
N SER A 86 -2.47 8.60 0.92
CA SER A 86 -2.34 9.84 1.69
C SER A 86 -0.92 10.40 1.74
N LEU A 87 0.11 9.55 1.75
CA LEU A 87 1.50 9.97 1.98
C LEU A 87 2.38 9.93 0.73
N CYS A 88 2.08 9.06 -0.25
CA CYS A 88 2.97 8.86 -1.39
C CYS A 88 2.83 10.00 -2.41
N PRO A 89 3.91 10.72 -2.76
CA PRO A 89 3.87 11.73 -3.81
C PRO A 89 3.75 11.11 -5.22
N PHE A 90 4.12 9.83 -5.38
CA PHE A 90 4.14 9.13 -6.67
C PHE A 90 2.88 8.29 -6.94
N LYS A 91 1.86 8.36 -6.08
CA LYS A 91 0.67 7.49 -6.19
C LYS A 91 -0.03 7.59 -7.55
N GLU A 92 -0.13 8.79 -8.12
CA GLU A 92 -0.79 9.01 -9.42
C GLU A 92 0.05 8.46 -10.56
N GLN A 93 1.37 8.63 -10.50
CA GLN A 93 2.29 8.04 -11.47
C GLN A 93 2.23 6.51 -11.44
N TYR A 94 2.18 5.92 -10.25
CA TYR A 94 2.03 4.47 -10.07
C TYR A 94 0.68 3.97 -10.57
N LYS A 95 -0.39 4.68 -10.24
CA LYS A 95 -1.74 4.35 -10.71
C LYS A 95 -1.78 4.34 -12.24
N LYS A 96 -1.32 5.43 -12.87
CA LYS A 96 -1.27 5.58 -14.33
C LYS A 96 -0.45 4.45 -14.98
N ALA A 97 0.77 4.21 -14.50
CA ALA A 97 1.63 3.17 -15.06
C ALA A 97 1.01 1.77 -14.95
N LEU A 98 0.32 1.46 -13.84
CA LEU A 98 -0.35 0.18 -13.67
C LEU A 98 -1.60 0.05 -14.54
N GLU A 99 -2.39 1.11 -14.70
CA GLU A 99 -3.54 1.12 -15.60
C GLU A 99 -3.11 0.96 -17.07
N GLU A 100 -2.00 1.57 -17.47
CA GLU A 100 -1.42 1.42 -18.82
C GLU A 100 -0.86 0.01 -19.05
N ALA A 101 -0.18 -0.57 -18.06
CA ALA A 101 0.46 -1.87 -18.18
C ALA A 101 -0.52 -3.05 -18.02
N PHE A 102 -1.60 -2.88 -17.26
CA PHE A 102 -2.56 -3.92 -16.91
C PHE A 102 -4.01 -3.41 -17.05
N PRO A 103 -4.50 -3.17 -18.29
CA PRO A 103 -5.79 -2.53 -18.53
C PRO A 103 -7.00 -3.32 -18.00
N GLU A 104 -6.86 -4.63 -17.81
CA GLU A 104 -7.92 -5.50 -17.27
C GLU A 104 -8.01 -5.47 -15.73
N ILE A 105 -7.00 -4.91 -15.06
CA ILE A 105 -6.93 -4.89 -13.59
C ILE A 105 -7.36 -3.52 -13.07
N ARG A 106 -8.38 -3.50 -12.22
CA ARG A 106 -8.87 -2.24 -11.62
C ARG A 106 -7.88 -1.71 -10.58
N ILE A 107 -7.36 -0.51 -10.78
CA ILE A 107 -6.47 0.14 -9.81
C ILE A 107 -7.28 1.09 -8.91
N ILE A 108 -7.31 0.79 -7.62
CA ILE A 108 -8.18 1.47 -6.65
C ILE A 108 -7.33 2.14 -5.57
N LEU A 109 -7.53 3.45 -5.38
CA LEU A 109 -6.86 4.19 -4.32
C LEU A 109 -7.62 4.07 -3.00
N GLY A 110 -6.99 3.44 -2.01
CA GLY A 110 -7.52 3.31 -0.66
C GLY A 110 -7.78 1.87 -0.24
N THR A 111 -7.85 1.67 1.07
CA THR A 111 -8.16 0.38 1.72
C THR A 111 -9.11 0.64 2.87
N HIS A 112 -8.58 0.88 4.07
CA HIS A 112 -9.38 1.16 5.25
C HIS A 112 -10.06 2.54 5.22
N GLU A 113 -11.09 2.68 6.03
CA GLU A 113 -11.90 3.87 6.20
C GLU A 113 -11.07 5.06 6.72
N GLU A 114 -11.46 6.26 6.29
CA GLU A 114 -10.77 7.50 6.56
C GLU A 114 -11.52 8.24 7.67
N HIS A 115 -11.00 8.18 8.89
CA HIS A 115 -11.61 8.86 10.03
C HIS A 115 -11.04 10.28 10.26
N ILE A 116 -10.02 10.66 9.49
CA ILE A 116 -9.29 11.92 9.61
C ILE A 116 -8.86 12.40 8.22
N THR A 117 -8.54 13.69 8.11
CA THR A 117 -8.07 14.25 6.83
C THR A 117 -6.67 13.73 6.46
N PRO A 118 -6.30 13.70 5.16
CA PRO A 118 -4.95 13.30 4.75
C PRO A 118 -3.83 14.14 5.37
N GLU A 119 -4.07 15.43 5.61
CA GLU A 119 -3.08 16.32 6.23
C GLU A 119 -2.92 16.01 7.73
N GLU A 120 -4.03 15.79 8.45
CA GLU A 120 -3.97 15.32 9.85
C GLU A 120 -3.24 13.99 9.96
N PHE A 121 -3.53 13.05 9.04
CA PHE A 121 -2.83 11.76 9.00
C PHE A 121 -1.34 11.95 8.78
N ARG A 122 -0.95 12.79 7.81
CA ARG A 122 0.45 13.14 7.54
C ARG A 122 1.12 13.72 8.78
N GLN A 123 0.49 14.64 9.50
CA GLN A 123 1.06 15.20 10.74
C GLN A 123 1.23 14.15 11.83
N ARG A 124 0.26 13.24 12.01
CA ARG A 124 0.35 12.16 13.00
C ARG A 124 1.52 11.22 12.75
N VAL A 125 1.77 10.86 11.48
CA VAL A 125 2.85 9.92 11.13
C VAL A 125 4.20 10.62 10.91
N LYS A 126 4.24 11.95 10.78
CA LYS A 126 5.45 12.73 10.48
C LYS A 126 6.61 12.42 11.42
N LYS A 127 6.34 12.29 12.73
CA LYS A 127 7.39 11.95 13.71
C LYS A 127 7.93 10.54 13.50
N LEU A 128 7.04 9.57 13.24
CA LEU A 128 7.43 8.17 13.02
C LEU A 128 8.35 8.04 11.80
N PHE A 129 7.98 8.62 10.67
CA PHE A 129 8.80 8.58 9.44
C PHE A 129 10.11 9.38 9.52
N ARG A 130 10.32 10.20 10.56
CA ARG A 130 11.55 10.98 10.76
C ARG A 130 12.51 10.36 11.78
N GLN A 131 12.09 9.31 12.49
CA GLN A 131 12.95 8.68 13.48
C GLN A 131 14.07 7.91 12.76
N PRO A 132 15.35 8.14 13.12
CA PRO A 132 16.44 7.35 12.59
C PRO A 132 16.26 5.89 13.03
N ARG A 133 16.58 4.97 12.13
CA ARG A 133 16.60 3.55 12.47
C ARG A 133 17.95 3.24 13.13
N LEU A 134 17.94 3.10 14.44
CA LEU A 134 19.08 2.58 15.20
C LEU A 134 19.03 1.06 15.16
N SER A 135 20.13 0.44 14.75
CA SER A 135 20.29 -1.01 14.88
C SER A 135 20.75 -1.36 16.29
N MET A 136 20.59 -2.62 16.69
CA MET A 136 21.12 -3.09 17.98
C MET A 136 22.64 -2.87 18.10
N PRO A 137 23.44 -3.10 17.04
CA PRO A 137 24.85 -2.67 17.04
C PRO A 137 25.06 -1.17 17.28
N ASP A 138 24.24 -0.28 16.72
CA ASP A 138 24.40 1.17 16.91
C ASP A 138 24.20 1.55 18.38
N VAL A 139 23.18 0.99 19.02
CA VAL A 139 22.90 1.18 20.45
C VAL A 139 24.04 0.64 21.32
N ILE A 140 24.53 -0.58 21.02
CA ILE A 140 25.64 -1.20 21.75
C ILE A 140 26.93 -0.36 21.65
N LEU A 141 27.15 0.25 20.49
CA LEU A 141 28.32 1.08 20.20
C LEU A 141 28.14 2.55 20.63
N GLY A 142 26.99 2.93 21.20
CA GLY A 142 26.69 4.30 21.61
C GLY A 142 26.66 5.30 20.44
N LYS A 143 26.24 4.85 19.26
CA LYS A 143 26.10 5.67 18.05
C LYS A 143 24.70 6.26 17.98
N ASP A 144 24.36 7.09 18.95
CA ASP A 144 23.06 7.80 19.05
C ASP A 144 23.18 9.28 18.63
#